data_AF-A0A3P3FUM0-F1
#
_entry.id   AF-A0A3P3FUM0-F1
#
_cell.length_a   1.000
_cell.length_b   1.000
_cell.length_c   1.000
_cell.angle_alpha   90.00
_cell.angle_beta   90.00
_cell.angle_gamma   90.00
#
_symmetry.space_group_name_H-M   'P 1'
#
loop_
_entity.id
_entity.type
_entity.pdbx_description
1 polymer ?
#
loop_
_entity_poly.entity_id
_entity_poly.type
_entity_poly.pdbx_seq_one_letter_code
_entity_poly.pdbx_strand_id
1 'polypeptide(L)'
;MPRKSRRQKRPEEEHTHLAIRVERCETSVEAAVNYNVYRTESLDSDDDDPLYRFTTRLTVAGISTYPQERAGDTYEVAIYADNLGSGDIRATLRDVQERDEYGSPKYRQYRGRQIPIYSPPPGMGLIDKIRGEPRWTIWLRVSPCFTSDALALLSSGRLLFLAIHERKKDRARWVQSVSLQTTDPAEE
;
A
#
# COMPACT_ATOMS: atom_id res chain seq x y z
N MET A 1 15.91 12.85 -46.73
CA MET A 1 15.27 11.85 -45.83
C MET A 1 16.34 11.22 -44.94
N PRO A 2 16.06 10.71 -43.73
CA PRO A 2 14.89 10.88 -42.86
C PRO A 2 15.23 11.62 -41.54
N ARG A 3 14.26 12.39 -41.02
CA ARG A 3 14.32 13.00 -39.69
C ARG A 3 14.33 11.89 -38.63
N LYS A 4 15.39 11.80 -37.84
CA LYS A 4 15.45 10.95 -36.64
C LYS A 4 14.33 11.40 -35.71
N SER A 5 13.26 10.59 -35.59
CA SER A 5 12.27 10.82 -34.56
C SER A 5 12.96 10.66 -33.21
N ARG A 6 12.94 11.73 -32.40
CA ARG A 6 13.23 11.62 -30.98
C ARG A 6 12.17 10.70 -30.40
N ARG A 7 12.51 9.43 -30.21
CA ARG A 7 11.76 8.52 -29.34
C ARG A 7 11.70 9.21 -27.99
N GLN A 8 10.54 9.75 -27.63
CA GLN A 8 10.27 10.21 -26.27
C GLN A 8 10.58 9.02 -25.35
N LYS A 9 11.53 9.19 -24.43
CA LYS A 9 11.70 8.25 -23.31
C LYS A 9 10.33 8.16 -22.65
N ARG A 10 9.70 6.98 -22.69
CA ARG A 10 8.53 6.73 -21.83
C ARG A 10 8.96 7.09 -20.41
N PRO A 11 8.12 7.81 -19.64
CA PRO A 11 8.44 8.05 -18.24
C PRO A 11 8.73 6.69 -17.59
N GLU A 12 9.86 6.59 -16.90
CA GLU A 12 10.28 5.33 -16.24
C GLU A 12 9.29 4.93 -15.13
N GLU A 13 8.47 5.89 -14.68
CA GLU A 13 7.45 5.73 -13.66
C GLU A 13 6.15 6.40 -14.11
N GLU A 14 5.06 5.63 -14.09
CA GLU A 14 3.71 6.10 -14.42
C GLU A 14 2.89 6.17 -13.12
N HIS A 15 2.18 7.27 -12.91
CA HIS A 15 1.28 7.46 -11.78
C HIS A 15 -0.17 7.45 -12.27
N THR A 16 -1.05 6.76 -11.56
CA THR A 16 -2.46 6.63 -11.92
C THR A 16 -3.31 6.70 -10.67
N HIS A 17 -4.39 7.48 -10.71
CA HIS A 17 -5.41 7.46 -9.67
C HIS A 17 -6.49 6.45 -10.06
N LEU A 18 -6.85 5.56 -9.15
CA LEU A 18 -7.93 4.60 -9.32
C LEU A 18 -9.07 5.01 -8.39
N ALA A 19 -10.29 5.01 -8.90
CA ALA A 19 -11.50 5.12 -8.11
C ALA A 19 -12.26 3.80 -8.22
N ILE A 20 -12.56 3.17 -7.08
CA ILE A 20 -13.22 1.87 -7.03
C ILE A 20 -14.46 2.01 -6.16
N ARG A 21 -15.64 1.86 -6.75
CA ARG A 21 -16.90 1.81 -6.01
C ARG A 21 -17.00 0.49 -5.24
N VAL A 22 -17.17 0.58 -3.93
CA VAL A 22 -17.27 -0.59 -3.05
C VAL A 22 -18.62 -1.29 -3.24
N GLU A 23 -18.60 -2.61 -3.44
CA GLU A 23 -19.82 -3.42 -3.61
C GLU A 23 -19.99 -4.47 -2.53
N ARG A 24 -18.90 -5.12 -2.12
CA ARG A 24 -18.90 -6.13 -1.06
C ARG A 24 -17.71 -5.95 -0.13
N CYS A 25 -17.90 -6.33 1.11
CA CYS A 25 -16.82 -6.42 2.08
C CYS A 25 -16.94 -7.73 2.88
N GLU A 26 -15.80 -8.34 3.15
CA GLU A 26 -15.67 -9.49 4.04
C GLU A 26 -14.64 -9.14 5.10
N THR A 27 -14.96 -9.45 6.36
CA THR A 27 -14.16 -9.00 7.50
C THR A 27 -13.93 -10.14 8.46
N SER A 28 -12.74 -10.18 9.05
CA SER A 28 -12.38 -11.10 10.12
C SER A 28 -11.46 -10.38 11.09
N VAL A 29 -11.74 -10.52 12.38
CA VAL A 29 -10.96 -9.97 13.47
C VAL A 29 -10.59 -11.12 14.40
N GLU A 30 -9.30 -11.21 14.72
CA GLU A 30 -8.75 -12.29 15.53
C GLU A 30 -7.91 -11.69 16.67
N ALA A 31 -8.08 -12.26 17.86
CA ALA A 31 -7.22 -12.02 19.02
C ALA A 31 -6.62 -13.37 19.46
N ALA A 32 -5.30 -13.44 19.57
CA ALA A 32 -4.58 -14.65 19.92
C ALA A 32 -3.38 -14.35 20.83
N VAL A 33 -2.89 -15.35 21.56
CA VAL A 33 -1.58 -15.26 22.23
C VAL A 33 -0.49 -15.45 21.18
N ASN A 34 0.60 -14.68 21.25
CA ASN A 34 1.74 -14.82 20.38
C ASN A 34 2.31 -16.24 20.51
N TYR A 35 2.22 -17.01 19.42
CA TYR A 35 2.63 -18.41 19.40
C TYR A 35 4.15 -18.57 19.61
N ASN A 36 4.95 -17.52 19.38
CA ASN A 36 6.40 -17.56 19.57
C ASN A 36 6.79 -17.85 21.02
N VAL A 37 5.95 -17.52 22.01
CA VAL A 37 6.17 -17.85 23.43
C VAL A 37 6.22 -19.36 23.67
N TYR A 38 5.58 -20.16 22.81
CA TYR A 38 5.61 -21.62 22.87
C TYR A 38 6.74 -22.23 22.02
N ARG A 39 7.49 -21.41 21.27
CA ARG A 39 8.65 -21.87 20.49
C ARG A 39 9.93 -21.66 21.29
N THR A 40 10.67 -22.74 21.50
CA THR A 40 11.97 -22.73 22.22
C THR A 40 13.09 -22.04 21.41
N GLU A 41 12.93 -21.89 20.09
CA GLU A 41 13.96 -21.38 19.17
C GLU A 41 13.39 -20.36 18.16
N SER A 42 12.79 -19.28 18.64
CA SER A 42 12.29 -18.24 17.75
C SER A 42 13.41 -17.26 17.37
N LEU A 43 14.15 -17.58 16.29
CA LEU A 43 15.20 -16.72 15.71
C LEU A 43 14.69 -15.34 15.24
N ASP A 44 13.38 -15.20 15.00
CA ASP A 44 12.73 -14.00 14.48
C ASP A 44 11.85 -13.28 15.52
N SER A 45 11.95 -13.63 16.81
CA SER A 45 11.20 -12.92 17.87
C SER A 45 12.09 -11.92 18.56
N ASP A 46 11.65 -10.67 18.58
CA ASP A 46 12.26 -9.63 19.38
C ASP A 46 11.67 -9.69 20.80
N ASP A 47 12.46 -9.42 21.83
CA ASP A 47 11.98 -9.35 23.21
C ASP A 47 10.90 -8.24 23.36
N ASP A 48 10.91 -7.27 22.45
CA ASP A 48 9.94 -6.18 22.36
C ASP A 48 8.64 -6.54 21.60
N ASP A 49 8.48 -7.77 21.10
CA ASP A 49 7.27 -8.20 20.41
C ASP A 49 6.05 -8.32 21.36
N PRO A 50 4.85 -7.89 20.94
CA PRO A 50 3.67 -7.97 21.79
C PRO A 50 3.24 -9.42 22.06
N LEU A 51 2.93 -9.71 23.34
CA LEU A 51 2.43 -11.00 23.81
C LEU A 51 1.05 -11.36 23.22
N TYR A 52 0.18 -10.37 23.02
CA TYR A 52 -1.13 -10.57 22.40
C TYR A 52 -1.12 -10.09 20.96
N ARG A 53 -1.60 -10.94 20.05
CA ARG A 53 -1.78 -10.67 18.64
C ARG A 53 -3.20 -10.23 18.36
N PHE A 54 -3.36 -9.09 17.70
CA PHE A 54 -4.61 -8.64 17.12
C PHE A 54 -4.42 -8.54 15.61
N THR A 55 -5.22 -9.29 14.85
CA THR A 55 -5.18 -9.29 13.39
C THR A 55 -6.55 -8.93 12.85
N THR A 56 -6.61 -7.97 11.95
CA THR A 56 -7.80 -7.66 11.15
C THR A 56 -7.51 -7.96 9.69
N ARG A 57 -8.40 -8.73 9.07
CA ARG A 57 -8.42 -8.99 7.64
C ARG A 57 -9.70 -8.39 7.08
N LEU A 58 -9.55 -7.47 6.15
CA LEU A 58 -10.64 -6.81 5.46
C LEU A 58 -10.45 -7.01 3.96
N THR A 59 -11.35 -7.73 3.33
CA THR A 59 -11.38 -7.87 1.88
C THR A 59 -12.52 -7.01 1.34
N VAL A 60 -12.18 -6.00 0.56
CA VAL A 60 -13.15 -5.15 -0.14
C VAL A 60 -13.15 -5.56 -1.60
N ALA A 61 -14.31 -5.79 -2.20
CA ALA A 61 -14.40 -5.88 -3.64
C ALA A 61 -15.32 -4.81 -4.22
N GLY A 62 -14.96 -4.35 -5.40
CA GLY A 62 -15.63 -3.25 -6.04
C GLY A 62 -15.31 -3.15 -7.52
N ILE A 63 -15.97 -2.21 -8.17
CA ILE A 63 -15.82 -1.94 -9.60
C ILE A 63 -15.12 -0.61 -9.77
N SER A 64 -14.10 -0.59 -10.63
CA SER A 64 -13.41 0.65 -10.97
C SER A 64 -14.32 1.59 -11.76
N THR A 65 -14.44 2.84 -11.29
CA THR A 65 -15.12 3.94 -11.98
C THR A 65 -14.13 4.82 -12.74
N TYR A 66 -12.86 4.87 -12.30
CA TYR A 66 -11.78 5.63 -12.92
C TYR A 66 -10.43 4.90 -12.76
N PRO A 67 -9.51 4.99 -13.73
CA PRO A 67 -9.58 5.71 -15.01
C PRO A 67 -10.51 5.03 -16.02
N GLN A 68 -10.95 5.78 -17.03
CA GLN A 68 -11.93 5.33 -18.00
C GLN A 68 -11.47 4.08 -18.80
N GLU A 69 -10.16 3.92 -18.97
CA GLU A 69 -9.55 2.72 -19.58
C GLU A 69 -9.78 1.43 -18.76
N ARG A 70 -9.99 1.56 -17.45
CA ARG A 70 -10.23 0.45 -16.52
C ARG A 70 -11.62 0.53 -15.88
N ALA A 71 -12.50 1.40 -16.39
CA ALA A 71 -13.85 1.50 -15.87
C ALA A 71 -14.59 0.18 -16.15
N GLY A 72 -15.24 -0.39 -15.13
CA GLY A 72 -15.89 -1.69 -15.19
C GLY A 72 -15.02 -2.89 -14.79
N ASP A 73 -13.70 -2.72 -14.67
CA ASP A 73 -12.84 -3.78 -14.13
C ASP A 73 -13.17 -4.04 -12.65
N THR A 74 -13.17 -5.32 -12.26
CA THR A 74 -13.38 -5.73 -10.86
C THR A 74 -12.07 -5.69 -10.09
N TYR A 75 -12.09 -5.13 -8.90
CA TYR A 75 -10.96 -5.09 -7.97
C TYR A 75 -11.31 -5.84 -6.70
N GLU A 76 -10.36 -6.64 -6.23
CA GLU A 76 -10.39 -7.26 -4.91
C GLU A 76 -9.20 -6.75 -4.11
N VAL A 77 -9.49 -6.03 -3.04
CA VAL A 77 -8.52 -5.35 -2.18
C VAL A 77 -8.48 -6.07 -0.84
N ALA A 78 -7.41 -6.83 -0.61
CA ALA A 78 -7.14 -7.50 0.65
C ALA A 78 -6.29 -6.59 1.54
N ILE A 79 -6.89 -6.11 2.62
CA ILE A 79 -6.28 -5.23 3.61
C ILE A 79 -5.97 -6.05 4.86
N TYR A 80 -4.69 -6.05 5.22
CA TYR A 80 -4.16 -6.73 6.38
C TYR A 80 -3.66 -5.70 7.39
N ALA A 81 -4.16 -5.78 8.62
CA ALA A 81 -3.64 -5.03 9.74
C ALA A 81 -3.31 -6.01 10.87
N ASP A 82 -2.09 -5.94 11.36
CA ASP A 82 -1.65 -6.65 12.54
C ASP A 82 -0.86 -5.70 13.45
N ASN A 83 -0.82 -6.07 14.73
CA ASN A 83 0.02 -5.39 15.72
C ASN A 83 1.40 -6.06 15.88
N LEU A 84 1.68 -7.14 15.14
CA LEU A 84 2.94 -7.88 15.13
C LEU A 84 3.75 -7.52 13.87
N GLY A 85 4.98 -7.06 14.06
CA GLY A 85 5.89 -6.70 12.97
C GLY A 85 6.56 -5.36 13.24
N SER A 86 7.79 -5.44 13.73
CA SER A 86 8.63 -4.39 14.28
C SER A 86 9.22 -3.38 13.27
N GLY A 87 8.95 -3.48 11.96
CA GLY A 87 9.58 -2.63 10.94
C GLY A 87 8.63 -1.67 10.21
N ASP A 88 7.84 -2.19 9.27
CA ASP A 88 7.36 -1.39 8.13
C ASP A 88 6.29 -0.34 8.46
N ILE A 89 5.32 -0.65 9.35
CA ILE A 89 4.27 0.33 9.71
C ILE A 89 4.81 1.40 10.66
N ARG A 90 5.79 1.04 11.50
CA ARG A 90 6.48 1.96 12.43
C ARG A 90 7.71 2.60 11.80
N ALA A 91 8.01 2.27 10.52
CA ALA A 91 9.19 2.75 9.84
C ALA A 91 9.18 4.27 9.77
N THR A 92 10.32 4.85 10.09
CA THR A 92 10.54 6.28 10.08
C THR A 92 11.32 6.69 8.84
N LEU A 93 11.36 7.99 8.53
CA LEU A 93 12.21 8.50 7.46
C LEU A 93 13.69 8.15 7.66
N ARG A 94 14.14 7.95 8.91
CA ARG A 94 15.51 7.55 9.22
C ARG A 94 15.81 6.14 8.73
N ASP A 95 14.84 5.24 8.77
CA ASP A 95 15.01 3.83 8.38
C ASP A 95 15.18 3.68 6.86
N VAL A 96 14.64 4.65 6.10
CA VAL A 96 14.77 4.74 4.65
C VAL A 96 15.85 5.74 4.21
N GLN A 97 16.64 6.29 5.14
CA GLN A 97 17.77 7.15 4.78
C GLN A 97 18.88 6.32 4.12
N GLU A 98 19.37 6.76 2.97
CA GLU A 98 20.50 6.10 2.31
C GLU A 98 21.71 6.07 3.24
N ARG A 99 22.40 4.93 3.24
CA ARG A 99 23.65 4.74 3.97
C ARG A 99 24.81 4.54 2.99
N ASP A 100 26.00 4.94 3.39
CA ASP A 100 27.23 4.66 2.65
C ASP A 100 27.72 3.23 2.90
N GLU A 101 28.85 2.88 2.29
CA GLU A 101 29.49 1.57 2.40
C GLU A 101 29.88 1.20 3.84
N TYR A 102 30.00 2.19 4.73
CA TYR A 102 30.31 2.03 6.14
C TYR A 102 29.06 2.09 7.04
N GLY A 103 27.86 2.16 6.46
CA GLY A 103 26.60 2.20 7.18
C GLY A 103 26.22 3.57 7.75
N SER A 104 26.95 4.64 7.39
CA SER A 104 26.69 6.01 7.86
C SER A 104 25.63 6.71 7.00
N PRO A 105 24.75 7.55 7.57
CA PRO A 105 23.68 8.20 6.80
C PRO A 105 24.22 9.21 5.78
N LYS A 106 23.70 9.17 4.55
CA LYS A 106 24.06 10.10 3.48
C LYS A 106 23.28 11.40 3.55
N TYR A 107 23.98 12.47 3.21
CA TYR A 107 23.44 13.82 3.10
C TYR A 107 23.94 14.47 1.80
N ARG A 108 23.08 15.28 1.18
CA ARG A 108 23.48 16.21 0.13
C ARG A 108 23.64 17.61 0.73
N GLN A 109 24.63 18.34 0.26
CA GLN A 109 24.82 19.75 0.61
C GLN A 109 23.96 20.62 -0.30
N TYR A 110 23.13 21.48 0.29
CA TYR A 110 22.33 22.45 -0.44
C TYR A 110 22.23 23.76 0.34
N ARG A 111 22.73 24.86 -0.26
CA ARG A 111 22.74 26.21 0.34
C ARG A 111 23.31 26.23 1.78
N GLY A 112 24.43 25.54 2.00
CA GLY A 112 25.09 25.44 3.29
C GLY A 112 24.38 24.57 4.34
N ARG A 113 23.33 23.84 3.95
CA ARG A 113 22.62 22.89 4.81
C ARG A 113 22.84 21.46 4.34
N GLN A 114 22.95 20.54 5.30
CA GLN A 114 22.92 19.10 5.05
C GLN A 114 21.47 18.63 4.96
N ILE A 115 21.10 18.04 3.83
CA ILE A 115 19.77 17.47 3.59
C ILE A 115 19.91 15.95 3.48
N PRO A 116 19.21 15.14 4.29
CA PRO A 116 19.20 13.69 4.18
C PRO A 116 18.82 13.22 2.78
N ILE A 117 19.46 12.15 2.30
CA ILE A 117 19.05 11.46 1.07
C ILE A 117 18.26 10.22 1.48
N TYR A 118 17.04 10.08 0.98
CA TYR A 118 16.16 8.95 1.29
C TYR A 118 15.99 8.04 0.08
N SER A 119 15.95 6.74 0.32
CA SER A 119 15.60 5.69 -0.63
C SER A 119 14.19 5.20 -0.30
N PRO A 120 13.13 5.79 -0.88
CA PRO A 120 11.76 5.50 -0.51
C PRO A 120 11.37 4.04 -0.84
N PRO A 121 10.47 3.42 -0.07
CA PRO A 121 9.93 2.12 -0.43
C PRO A 121 9.19 2.20 -1.78
N PRO A 122 9.07 1.07 -2.51
CA PRO A 122 8.34 1.05 -3.78
C PRO A 122 6.89 1.49 -3.65
N GLY A 123 6.23 1.13 -2.54
CA GLY A 123 4.88 1.52 -2.13
C GLY A 123 4.44 0.75 -0.89
N MET A 124 3.20 0.97 -0.43
CA MET A 124 2.61 0.32 0.74
C MET A 124 1.86 -0.99 0.43
N GLY A 125 1.81 -1.38 -0.84
CA GLY A 125 1.21 -2.63 -1.27
C GLY A 125 1.32 -2.86 -2.77
N LEU A 126 0.87 -4.03 -3.21
CA LEU A 126 1.01 -4.53 -4.57
C LEU A 126 -0.32 -4.54 -5.30
N ILE A 127 -0.27 -4.29 -6.61
CA ILE A 127 -1.41 -4.41 -7.52
C ILE A 127 -1.05 -5.41 -8.62
N ASP A 128 -1.82 -6.49 -8.74
CA ASP A 128 -1.65 -7.48 -9.80
C ASP A 128 -2.90 -7.62 -10.67
N LYS A 129 -2.66 -7.83 -11.97
CA LYS A 129 -3.71 -8.16 -12.93
C LYS A 129 -3.86 -9.68 -13.02
N ILE A 130 -5.08 -10.18 -12.88
CA ILE A 130 -5.38 -11.57 -13.21
C ILE A 130 -5.39 -11.72 -14.73
N ARG A 131 -4.52 -12.59 -15.26
CA ARG A 131 -4.38 -12.77 -16.71
C ARG A 131 -5.65 -13.35 -17.31
N GLY A 132 -6.13 -12.73 -18.38
CA GLY A 132 -7.31 -13.20 -19.13
C GLY A 132 -8.65 -12.76 -18.54
N GLU A 133 -8.66 -12.06 -17.41
CA GLU A 133 -9.89 -11.59 -16.76
C GLU A 133 -9.88 -10.05 -16.61
N PRO A 134 -11.04 -9.38 -16.62
CA PRO A 134 -11.16 -7.97 -16.25
C PRO A 134 -11.07 -7.79 -14.72
N ARG A 135 -10.13 -8.50 -14.07
CA ARG A 135 -9.99 -8.54 -12.60
C ARG A 135 -8.58 -8.19 -12.15
N TRP A 136 -8.52 -7.49 -11.03
CA TRP A 136 -7.29 -7.08 -10.35
C TRP A 136 -7.34 -7.47 -8.89
N THR A 137 -6.17 -7.74 -8.32
CA THR A 137 -6.01 -8.01 -6.89
C THR A 137 -5.03 -6.99 -6.32
N ILE A 138 -5.35 -6.48 -5.14
CA ILE A 138 -4.53 -5.52 -4.40
C ILE A 138 -4.30 -6.09 -3.01
N TRP A 139 -3.05 -6.11 -2.56
CA TRP A 139 -2.70 -6.48 -1.19
C TRP A 139 -2.08 -5.28 -0.49
N LEU A 140 -2.66 -4.92 0.65
CA LEU A 140 -2.28 -3.76 1.44
C LEU A 140 -1.97 -4.20 2.86
N ARG A 141 -0.86 -3.70 3.40
CA ARG A 141 -0.59 -3.73 4.83
C ARG A 141 -0.79 -2.32 5.39
N VAL A 142 -1.67 -2.17 6.38
CA VAL A 142 -2.04 -0.86 6.93
C VAL A 142 -2.06 -0.90 8.46
N SER A 143 -2.14 0.27 9.09
CA SER A 143 -2.27 0.35 10.54
C SER A 143 -3.63 -0.19 11.01
N PRO A 144 -3.71 -0.79 12.22
CA PRO A 144 -4.97 -1.21 12.81
C PRO A 144 -6.00 -0.07 12.96
N CYS A 145 -5.54 1.17 13.19
CA CYS A 145 -6.42 2.33 13.26
C CYS A 145 -7.13 2.59 11.93
N PHE A 146 -6.39 2.56 10.82
CA PHE A 146 -6.98 2.74 9.49
C PHE A 146 -8.06 1.68 9.22
N THR A 147 -7.80 0.41 9.55
CA THR A 147 -8.78 -0.65 9.33
C THR A 147 -10.01 -0.47 10.22
N SER A 148 -9.84 -0.04 11.47
CA SER A 148 -10.96 0.24 12.38
C SER A 148 -11.87 1.35 11.85
N ASP A 149 -11.28 2.46 11.38
CA ASP A 149 -12.02 3.57 10.77
C ASP A 149 -12.71 3.14 9.46
N ALA A 150 -12.01 2.34 8.64
CA ALA A 150 -12.58 1.81 7.41
C ALA A 150 -13.79 0.91 7.68
N LEU A 151 -13.72 0.04 8.70
CA LEU A 151 -14.86 -0.80 9.12
C LEU A 151 -16.06 0.02 9.59
N ALA A 152 -15.82 1.10 10.35
CA ALA A 152 -16.87 2.02 10.77
C ALA A 152 -17.55 2.69 9.57
N LEU A 153 -16.77 3.15 8.58
CA LEU A 153 -17.32 3.71 7.35
C LEU A 153 -18.11 2.67 6.54
N LEU A 154 -17.56 1.47 6.34
CA LEU A 154 -18.23 0.36 5.63
C LEU A 154 -19.57 -0.01 6.27
N SER A 155 -19.69 0.13 7.59
CA SER A 155 -20.92 -0.15 8.34
C SER A 155 -21.96 0.98 8.27
N SER A 156 -21.64 2.14 7.69
CA SER A 156 -22.52 3.31 7.66
C SER A 156 -23.72 3.20 6.71
N GLY A 157 -23.74 2.19 5.83
CA GLY A 157 -24.76 2.02 4.79
C GLY A 157 -24.69 3.05 3.66
N ARG A 158 -23.68 3.93 3.66
CA ARG A 158 -23.42 4.89 2.58
C ARG A 158 -22.75 4.21 1.40
N LEU A 159 -22.90 4.83 0.23
CA LEU A 159 -22.06 4.49 -0.91
C LEU A 159 -20.62 4.92 -0.62
N LEU A 160 -19.66 4.05 -0.88
CA LEU A 160 -18.26 4.27 -0.59
C LEU A 160 -17.40 3.99 -1.82
N PHE A 161 -16.29 4.71 -1.88
CA PHE A 161 -15.29 4.61 -2.92
C PHE A 161 -13.91 4.46 -2.29
N LEU A 162 -13.13 3.53 -2.83
CA LEU A 162 -11.71 3.44 -2.57
C LEU A 162 -10.96 4.28 -3.61
N ALA A 163 -10.23 5.29 -3.14
CA ALA A 163 -9.28 6.02 -3.97
C ALA A 163 -7.88 5.43 -3.76
N ILE A 164 -7.23 5.01 -4.83
CA ILE A 164 -5.90 4.40 -4.79
C ILE A 164 -4.98 5.17 -5.71
N HIS A 165 -3.86 5.65 -5.17
CA HIS A 165 -2.78 6.19 -5.99
C HIS A 165 -1.82 5.05 -6.35
N GLU A 166 -1.85 4.65 -7.61
CA GLU A 166 -0.98 3.65 -8.19
C GLU A 166 0.31 4.30 -8.72
N ARG A 167 1.46 3.70 -8.41
CA ARG A 167 2.75 3.92 -9.08
C ARG A 167 3.16 2.65 -9.81
N LYS A 168 3.35 2.77 -11.10
CA LYS A 168 3.86 1.70 -11.95
C LYS A 168 5.30 2.00 -12.33
N LYS A 169 6.18 1.03 -12.06
CA LYS A 169 7.58 1.05 -12.47
C LYS A 169 7.90 -0.27 -13.14
N ASP A 170 8.40 -0.21 -14.37
CA ASP A 170 8.59 -1.37 -15.24
C ASP A 170 7.30 -2.21 -15.42
N ARG A 171 7.27 -3.41 -14.84
CA ARG A 171 6.13 -4.33 -14.86
C ARG A 171 5.38 -4.38 -13.53
N ALA A 172 5.93 -3.82 -12.47
CA ALA A 172 5.35 -3.85 -11.14
C ALA A 172 4.47 -2.61 -10.91
N ARG A 173 3.38 -2.81 -10.18
CA ARG A 173 2.43 -1.76 -9.80
C ARG A 173 2.29 -1.76 -8.29
N TRP A 174 2.44 -0.59 -7.70
CA TRP A 174 2.49 -0.40 -6.27
C TRP A 174 1.45 0.62 -5.84
N VAL A 175 0.84 0.40 -4.68
CA VAL A 175 -0.02 1.40 -4.04
C VAL A 175 0.86 2.40 -3.30
N GLN A 176 0.69 3.69 -3.58
CA GLN A 176 1.34 4.79 -2.86
C GLN A 176 0.46 5.35 -1.76
N SER A 177 -0.85 5.40 -1.98
CA SER A 177 -1.82 5.81 -0.99
C SER A 177 -3.16 5.12 -1.24
N VAL A 178 -3.92 4.96 -0.17
CA VAL A 178 -5.30 4.46 -0.19
C VAL A 178 -6.16 5.33 0.72
N SER A 179 -7.35 5.68 0.27
CA SER A 179 -8.38 6.32 1.09
C SER A 179 -9.73 5.66 0.84
N LEU A 180 -10.58 5.65 1.86
CA LEU A 180 -11.97 5.26 1.76
C LEU A 180 -12.82 6.51 1.97
N GLN A 181 -13.65 6.84 0.98
CA GLN A 181 -14.37 8.11 0.91
C GLN A 181 -15.83 7.88 0.51
N THR A 182 -16.70 8.85 0.81
CA THR A 182 -18.13 8.81 0.44
C THR A 182 -18.42 9.54 -0.88
N THR A 183 -17.46 10.30 -1.38
CA THR A 183 -17.53 11.02 -2.67
C THR A 183 -16.77 10.21 -3.70
N ASP A 184 -17.22 10.19 -4.96
CA ASP A 184 -16.48 9.53 -6.03
C ASP A 184 -15.19 10.32 -6.32
N PRO A 185 -13.99 9.71 -6.20
CA PRO A 185 -12.73 10.38 -6.50
C PRO A 185 -12.60 10.84 -7.96
N ALA A 186 -13.47 10.37 -8.85
CA ALA A 186 -13.53 10.85 -10.23
C ALA A 186 -14.18 12.26 -10.36
N GLU A 187 -14.89 12.73 -9.34
CA GLU A 187 -15.57 14.03 -9.31
C GLU A 187 -14.78 15.12 -8.55
N GLU A 188 -13.68 14.76 -7.89
CA GLU A 188 -12.74 15.67 -7.19
C GLU A 188 -11.74 16.34 -8.16
#